data_AF-A0A0U3ASC1-F1
#
_entry.id   AF-A0A0U3ASC1-F1
#
_cell.length_a   1.000
_cell.length_b   1.000
_cell.length_c   1.000
_cell.angle_alpha   90.00
_cell.angle_beta   90.00
_cell.angle_gamma   90.00
#
_symmetry.space_group_name_H-M   'P 1'
#
loop_
_entity.id
_entity.type
_entity.pdbx_description
1 polymer ?
#
loop_
_entity_poly.entity_id
_entity_poly.type
_entity_poly.pdbx_seq_one_letter_code
_entity_poly.pdbx_strand_id
1 'polypeptide(L)'
;MREVMNGIMYVLSTGCQWRAIPKDLPPRSTVYDYLDLWSYDGTLDRIHHALYVEGRKRGKREASPTAAIIDSQSVKSAEKGGPVSIRMALMRARRSKARSATSL
;
A
#
# COMPACT_ATOMS: atom_id res chain seq x y z
N MET A 1 -10.51 19.59 -5.65
CA MET A 1 -10.77 18.64 -4.55
C MET A 1 -11.75 17.52 -4.90
N ARG A 2 -12.93 17.82 -5.50
CA ARG A 2 -13.91 16.79 -5.92
C ARG A 2 -13.31 15.69 -6.80
N GLU A 3 -12.57 16.07 -7.84
CA GLU A 3 -11.97 15.09 -8.76
C GLU A 3 -10.97 14.15 -8.09
N VAL A 4 -10.21 14.65 -7.10
CA VAL A 4 -9.31 13.81 -6.31
C VAL A 4 -10.10 12.81 -5.48
N MET A 5 -11.18 13.25 -4.83
CA MET A 5 -12.09 12.36 -4.10
C MET A 5 -12.73 11.32 -5.03
N ASN A 6 -13.16 11.71 -6.24
CA ASN A 6 -13.66 10.78 -7.25
C ASN A 6 -12.60 9.71 -7.59
N GLY A 7 -11.35 10.14 -7.80
CA GLY A 7 -10.23 9.23 -8.05
C GLY A 7 -9.97 8.26 -6.89
N ILE A 8 -9.95 8.76 -5.65
CA ILE A 8 -9.79 7.93 -4.45
C ILE A 8 -10.93 6.91 -4.36
N MET A 9 -12.18 7.35 -4.48
CA MET A 9 -13.34 6.48 -4.42
C MET A 9 -13.36 5.43 -5.55
N TYR A 10 -12.89 5.79 -6.75
CA TYR A 10 -12.74 4.85 -7.86
C TYR A 10 -11.77 3.73 -7.52
N VAL A 11 -10.58 4.05 -7.00
CA VAL A 11 -9.59 3.04 -6.60
C VAL A 11 -10.11 2.17 -5.46
N LEU A 12 -10.71 2.77 -4.42
CA LEU A 12 -11.22 2.05 -3.26
C LEU A 12 -12.41 1.13 -3.58
N SER A 13 -13.26 1.51 -4.53
CA SER A 13 -14.42 0.69 -4.93
C SER A 13 -14.08 -0.43 -5.91
N THR A 14 -13.11 -0.20 -6.80
CA THR A 14 -12.75 -1.16 -7.86
C THR A 14 -11.58 -2.07 -7.49
N GLY A 15 -10.71 -1.63 -6.57
CA GLY A 15 -9.43 -2.31 -6.29
C GLY A 15 -8.49 -2.32 -7.50
N CYS A 16 -8.69 -1.45 -8.49
CA CYS A 16 -7.89 -1.47 -9.71
C CYS A 16 -6.42 -1.12 -9.44
N GLN A 17 -5.52 -1.57 -10.33
CA GLN A 17 -4.14 -1.12 -10.30
C GLN A 17 -4.08 0.40 -10.54
N TRP A 18 -3.20 1.11 -9.84
CA TRP A 18 -2.98 2.57 -10.03
C TRP A 18 -2.72 2.99 -11.48
N ARG A 19 -2.17 2.09 -12.31
CA ARG A 19 -1.94 2.36 -13.75
C ARG A 19 -3.21 2.29 -14.59
N ALA A 20 -4.25 1.64 -14.08
CA ALA A 20 -5.55 1.45 -14.74
C ALA A 20 -6.57 2.53 -14.37
N ILE A 21 -6.16 3.57 -13.62
CA ILE A 21 -7.02 4.73 -13.35
C ILE A 21 -7.39 5.37 -14.70
N PRO A 22 -8.70 5.58 -14.97
CA PRO A 22 -9.20 6.27 -16.15
C PRO A 22 -8.55 7.64 -16.37
N LYS A 23 -8.36 8.02 -17.64
CA LYS A 23 -7.67 9.27 -18.00
C LYS A 23 -8.51 10.53 -17.82
N ASP A 24 -9.81 10.38 -17.63
CA ASP A 24 -10.76 11.44 -17.27
C ASP A 24 -10.72 11.79 -15.78
N LEU A 25 -10.04 10.97 -14.96
CA LEU A 25 -9.73 11.29 -13.56
C LEU A 25 -8.35 11.94 -13.42
N PRO A 26 -8.06 12.58 -12.27
CA PRO A 26 -6.74 13.17 -12.03
C PRO A 26 -5.60 12.15 -12.17
N PRO A 27 -4.37 12.61 -12.47
CA PRO A 27 -3.22 11.73 -12.60
C PRO A 27 -3.05 10.82 -11.38
N ARG A 28 -2.69 9.55 -11.62
CA ARG A 28 -2.54 8.56 -10.55
C ARG A 28 -1.62 9.01 -9.42
N SER A 29 -0.57 9.79 -9.71
CA SER A 29 0.35 10.33 -8.72
C SER A 29 -0.38 11.30 -7.81
N THR A 30 -1.14 12.24 -8.37
CA THR A 30 -1.95 13.19 -7.60
C THR A 30 -2.95 12.47 -6.71
N VAL A 31 -3.69 11.49 -7.24
CA VAL A 31 -4.66 10.72 -6.44
C VAL A 31 -3.96 9.98 -5.29
N TYR A 32 -2.81 9.37 -5.56
CA TYR A 32 -2.01 8.68 -4.56
C TYR A 32 -1.45 9.63 -3.50
N ASP A 33 -0.86 10.76 -3.90
CA ASP A 33 -0.24 11.73 -2.98
C ASP A 33 -1.27 12.29 -1.99
N TYR A 34 -2.48 12.56 -2.47
CA TYR A 34 -3.58 12.97 -1.59
C TYR A 34 -4.06 11.83 -0.69
N LEU A 35 -4.17 10.61 -1.20
CA LEU A 35 -4.55 9.46 -0.38
C LEU A 35 -3.55 9.24 0.76
N ASP A 36 -2.25 9.29 0.45
CA ASP A 36 -1.15 9.11 1.41
C ASP A 36 -1.15 10.23 2.46
N LEU A 37 -1.17 11.49 2.01
CA LEU A 37 -1.21 12.65 2.90
C LEU A 37 -2.41 12.62 3.84
N TRP A 38 -3.61 12.32 3.31
CA TRP A 38 -4.83 12.32 4.10
C TRP A 38 -4.98 11.11 5.02
N SER A 39 -4.35 10.00 4.67
CA SER A 39 -4.18 8.88 5.59
C SER A 39 -3.23 9.25 6.72
N TYR A 40 -2.16 9.99 6.41
CA TYR A 40 -1.16 10.40 7.39
C TYR A 40 -1.69 11.46 8.36
N ASP A 41 -2.40 12.48 7.87
CA ASP A 41 -2.87 13.62 8.69
C ASP A 41 -4.27 13.42 9.32
N GLY A 42 -4.85 12.23 9.15
CA GLY A 42 -6.16 11.84 9.67
C GLY A 42 -7.34 12.50 8.97
N THR A 43 -7.14 13.14 7.80
CA THR A 43 -8.24 13.72 7.01
C THR A 43 -9.24 12.65 6.60
N LEU A 44 -8.79 11.46 6.19
CA LEU A 44 -9.70 10.36 5.84
C LEU A 44 -10.55 9.93 7.04
N ASP A 45 -9.97 9.85 8.24
CA ASP A 45 -10.71 9.49 9.46
C ASP A 45 -11.79 10.52 9.80
N ARG A 46 -11.47 11.81 9.67
CA ARG A 46 -12.43 12.90 9.89
C ARG A 46 -13.59 12.84 8.88
N ILE A 47 -13.28 12.60 7.60
CA ILE A 47 -14.28 12.44 6.55
C ILE A 47 -15.15 11.21 6.82
N HIS A 48 -14.54 10.07 7.13
CA HIS A 48 -15.24 8.83 7.45
C HIS A 48 -16.16 9.01 8.65
N HIS A 49 -15.68 9.65 9.73
CA HIS A 49 -16.50 9.93 10.91
C HIS A 49 -17.71 10.82 10.58
N ALA A 50 -17.50 11.89 9.82
CA ALA A 50 -18.60 12.77 9.41
C ALA A 50 -19.66 12.02 8.59
N LEU A 51 -19.23 11.22 7.60
CA LEU A 51 -20.13 10.40 6.79
C LEU A 51 -20.84 9.32 7.61
N TYR A 52 -20.14 8.69 8.56
CA TYR A 52 -20.70 7.71 9.47
C TYR A 52 -21.85 8.30 10.29
N VAL A 53 -21.64 9.46 10.91
CA VAL A 53 -22.66 10.15 11.71
C VAL A 53 -23.88 10.51 10.85
N GLU A 54 -23.67 11.04 9.64
CA GLU A 54 -24.78 11.35 8.73
C GLU A 54 -25.54 10.09 8.28
N GLY A 55 -24.83 8.99 8.02
CA GLY A 55 -25.45 7.70 7.72
C GLY A 55 -26.35 7.18 8.86
N ARG A 56 -25.89 7.33 10.11
CA ARG A 56 -26.67 6.97 11.30
C ARG A 56 -27.93 7.82 11.45
N LYS A 57 -27.81 9.14 11.31
CA LYS A 57 -28.94 10.07 11.37
C LYS A 57 -29.99 9.76 10.30
N ARG A 58 -29.55 9.52 9.06
CA ARG A 58 -30.45 9.15 7.94
C ARG A 58 -31.17 7.83 8.20
N GLY A 59 -30.51 6.89 8.87
CA GLY A 59 -31.11 5.66 9.35
C GLY A 59 -32.00 5.80 10.59
N LYS A 60 -32.22 7.03 11.09
CA LYS A 60 -32.94 7.33 12.35
C LYS A 60 -32.34 6.62 13.56
N ARG A 61 -31.01 6.49 13.60
CA ARG A 61 -30.25 5.87 14.70
C ARG A 61 -29.45 6.93 15.45
N GLU A 62 -29.13 6.66 16.71
CA GLU A 62 -28.23 7.50 17.51
C GLU A 62 -26.86 7.62 16.84
N ALA A 63 -26.26 8.82 16.91
CA ALA A 63 -24.95 9.10 16.31
C ALA A 63 -23.83 8.22 16.89
N SER A 64 -23.86 8.00 18.21
CA SER A 64 -22.98 7.05 18.87
C SER A 64 -23.57 5.63 18.77
N PRO A 65 -22.80 4.62 18.35
CA PRO A 65 -23.24 3.23 18.40
C PRO A 65 -23.13 2.67 19.83
N THR A 66 -24.08 1.82 20.23
CA THR A 66 -24.01 1.07 21.49
C THR A 66 -22.95 -0.04 21.45
N ALA A 67 -22.68 -0.60 20.26
CA ALA A 67 -21.69 -1.65 20.04
C ALA A 67 -21.06 -1.52 18.64
N ALA A 68 -19.78 -1.89 18.51
CA ALA A 68 -19.06 -1.92 17.25
C ALA A 68 -18.47 -3.32 17.00
N ILE A 69 -18.63 -3.83 15.78
CA ILE A 69 -18.00 -5.08 15.33
C ILE A 69 -16.78 -4.69 14.51
N ILE A 70 -15.61 -5.17 14.93
CA ILE A 70 -14.36 -4.98 14.20
C ILE A 70 -14.03 -6.33 13.56
N ASP A 71 -14.05 -6.38 12.23
CA ASP A 71 -13.62 -7.54 11.46
C ASP A 71 -12.31 -7.22 10.73
N SER A 72 -11.48 -8.23 10.52
CA SER A 72 -10.26 -8.11 9.74
C SER A 72 -10.18 -9.27 8.75
N GLN A 73 -9.95 -8.95 7.48
CA GLN A 73 -9.74 -9.95 6.44
C GLN A 73 -8.34 -9.79 5.85
N SER A 74 -7.66 -10.92 5.65
CA SER A 74 -6.39 -10.95 4.93
C SER A 74 -6.66 -11.39 3.50
N VAL A 75 -6.08 -10.66 2.54
CA VAL A 75 -6.09 -11.04 1.13
C VAL A 75 -4.68 -11.42 0.75
N LYS A 76 -4.52 -12.55 0.05
CA LYS A 76 -3.21 -12.93 -0.49
C LYS A 76 -2.78 -11.86 -1.49
N SER A 77 -1.67 -11.18 -1.20
CA SER A 77 -1.05 -10.27 -2.15
C SER A 77 -0.54 -11.04 -3.36
N ALA A 78 -0.45 -10.37 -4.50
CA ALA A 78 0.21 -10.95 -5.67
C ALA A 78 1.65 -11.33 -5.30
N GLU A 79 2.08 -12.53 -5.69
CA GLU A 79 3.49 -12.93 -5.54
C GLU A 79 4.36 -11.88 -6.23
N LYS A 80 5.19 -11.19 -5.45
CA LYS A 80 6.21 -10.33 -6.00
C LYS A 80 7.19 -11.27 -6.70
N GLY A 81 7.12 -11.35 -8.03
CA GLY A 81 7.99 -12.20 -8.84
C GLY A 81 9.42 -12.11 -8.31
N GLY A 82 9.94 -13.22 -7.79
CA GLY A 82 11.27 -13.28 -7.20
C GLY A 82 12.31 -12.81 -8.21
N PRO A 83 13.43 -12.23 -7.76
CA PRO A 83 14.50 -11.82 -8.66
C PRO A 83 14.90 -13.01 -9.54
N VAL A 84 14.95 -12.77 -10.87
CA VAL A 84 15.58 -13.68 -11.83
C VAL A 84 16.95 -14.04 -11.27
N SER A 85 17.13 -15.32 -10.96
CA SER A 85 18.36 -15.97 -10.50
C SER A 85 19.58 -15.05 -10.43
N ILE A 86 20.00 -14.72 -9.21
CA ILE A 86 21.35 -14.19 -8.96
C ILE A 86 22.30 -15.17 -9.64
N ARG A 87 23.04 -14.70 -10.66
CA ARG A 87 24.10 -15.46 -11.32
C ARG A 87 24.99 -16.05 -10.21
N MET A 88 25.13 -17.38 -10.22
CA MET A 88 26.10 -18.09 -9.38
C MET A 88 27.44 -17.35 -9.41
N ALA A 89 27.94 -16.99 -8.23
CA ALA A 89 29.16 -16.23 -8.06
C ALA A 89 30.33 -16.92 -8.78
N LEU A 90 30.82 -16.33 -9.87
CA LEU A 90 32.02 -16.77 -10.57
C LEU A 90 33.27 -16.21 -9.87
N MET A 91 33.45 -16.51 -8.58
CA MET A 91 34.65 -16.10 -7.85
C MET A 91 35.64 -17.26 -7.81
N ARG A 92 36.73 -17.14 -8.58
CA ARG A 92 37.83 -18.09 -8.60
C ARG A 92 38.59 -18.02 -7.27
N ALA A 93 38.63 -19.11 -6.52
CA ALA A 93 39.39 -19.19 -5.27
C ALA A 93 40.87 -18.82 -5.50
N ARG A 94 41.36 -17.79 -4.78
CA ARG A 94 42.79 -17.46 -4.74
C ARG A 94 43.51 -18.53 -3.91
N ARG A 95 44.31 -19.39 -4.54
CA ARG A 95 45.25 -20.26 -3.82
C ARG A 95 46.36 -19.41 -3.20
N SER A 96 46.58 -19.54 -1.90
CA SER A 96 47.74 -19.01 -1.20
C SER A 96 48.99 -19.86 -1.51
N LYS A 97 50.15 -19.20 -1.61
CA LYS A 97 51.45 -19.84 -1.86
C LYS A 97 52.06 -20.19 -0.50
N ALA A 98 52.25 -21.48 -0.21
CA ALA A 98 52.95 -21.94 0.98
C ALA A 98 54.42 -21.48 0.95
N ARG A 99 54.94 -21.00 2.09
CA ARG A 99 56.36 -20.72 2.31
C ARG A 99 57.05 -22.02 2.76
N SER A 100 57.99 -22.51 1.96
CA SER A 100 58.93 -23.57 2.38
C SER A 100 59.88 -23.03 3.44
N ALA A 101 60.03 -23.75 4.54
CA ALA A 101 61.16 -23.62 5.45
C ALA A 101 61.99 -24.91 5.32
N THR A 102 63.23 -24.77 4.87
CA THR A 102 64.27 -25.81 4.86
C THR A 102 65.18 -25.62 6.07
N SER A 103 65.48 -26.73 6.73
CA SER A 103 66.41 -26.87 7.85
C SER A 103 67.85 -26.50 7.47
N LEU A 104 68.59 -25.96 8.44
CA LEU A 104 69.95 -26.34 8.78
C LEU A 104 70.02 -26.48 10.30
#